data_AF-A0A3E2B328-F1
#
_entry.id   AF-A0A3E2B328-F1
#
_cell.length_a   1.000
_cell.length_b   1.000
_cell.length_c   1.000
_cell.angle_alpha   90.00
_cell.angle_beta   90.00
_cell.angle_gamma   90.00
#
_symmetry.space_group_name_H-M   'P 1'
#
loop_
_entity.id
_entity.type
_entity.pdbx_description
1 polymer ?
#
loop_
_entity_poly.entity_id
_entity_poly.type
_entity_poly.pdbx_seq_one_letter_code
_entity_poly.pdbx_strand_id
1 'polypeptide(L)'
;MKRIKTIVSFLCAAALALTLLVMPSSASGGLFFLSLNDTLPAQSVQMTPVQYSGWVYVPVNVFNSQSTGVNFGLYYGLTENNTKLVLYNLSGKTMTFDLQNGTATAVGGEAPVPGKVLRQNGVYYVPAYAVCRYFGLSYSFYSTDYGPLLRLKDGNAMLSDSLFLSSAASIMRSRINSYYQSQSPNGGGDGGGNSTIVIPNDPDSGTPSQPNQPGNPDTPVAPDIPADAEPAPTFSLYVGVQASADREITATLNAMSTVGVRGVVFFPAEEVNQCADQIRQAAGRGHKVGLIPTGNTPAQRLESVEAGSRQLAGILRQETWFVLSKESTLAEAGYLCWTPSLTFSSVTDPTRTYETLVRAGEQQGSALRVLVHSQSAGGALAGVLGQLAQDGDTFLPARETSY
;
A
#
# COMPACT_ATOMS: atom_id res chain seq x y z
N MET A 1 66.66 -6.84 24.13
CA MET A 1 66.43 -6.48 22.71
C MET A 1 65.58 -7.49 21.92
N LYS A 2 65.60 -8.81 22.19
CA LYS A 2 64.79 -9.80 21.44
C LYS A 2 63.26 -9.66 21.63
N ARG A 3 62.78 -9.37 22.84
CA ARG A 3 61.33 -9.28 23.14
C ARG A 3 60.63 -8.08 22.49
N ILE A 4 61.34 -6.96 22.27
CA ILE A 4 60.77 -5.75 21.63
C ILE A 4 60.57 -5.96 20.13
N LYS A 5 61.47 -6.70 19.45
CA LYS A 5 61.32 -7.04 18.03
C LYS A 5 60.11 -7.95 17.77
N THR A 6 59.80 -8.87 18.69
CA THR A 6 58.64 -9.77 18.57
C THR A 6 57.31 -9.01 18.71
N ILE A 7 57.24 -8.03 19.60
CA ILE A 7 56.02 -7.22 19.81
C ILE A 7 55.76 -6.29 18.62
N VAL A 8 56.80 -5.65 18.08
CA VAL A 8 56.67 -4.77 16.90
C VAL A 8 56.31 -5.58 15.64
N SER A 9 56.86 -6.78 15.48
CA SER A 9 56.48 -7.70 14.40
C SER A 9 55.01 -8.12 14.49
N PHE A 10 54.51 -8.36 15.71
CA PHE A 10 53.10 -8.74 15.91
C PHE A 10 52.16 -7.56 15.65
N LEU A 11 52.56 -6.32 16.03
CA LEU A 11 51.78 -5.12 15.77
C LEU A 11 51.71 -4.80 14.26
N CYS A 12 52.82 -4.96 13.53
CA CYS A 12 52.83 -4.77 12.08
C CYS A 12 52.02 -5.85 11.34
N ALA A 13 52.09 -7.10 11.78
CA ALA A 13 51.27 -8.17 11.21
C ALA A 13 49.77 -7.98 11.50
N ALA A 14 49.41 -7.50 12.70
CA ALA A 14 48.04 -7.16 13.05
C ALA A 14 47.52 -5.94 12.27
N ALA A 15 48.35 -4.92 12.03
CA ALA A 15 47.99 -3.76 11.22
C ALA A 15 47.82 -4.13 9.73
N LEU A 16 48.67 -4.99 9.18
CA LEU A 16 48.52 -5.51 7.81
C LEU A 16 47.29 -6.42 7.66
N ALA A 17 46.99 -7.25 8.67
CA ALA A 17 45.78 -8.06 8.71
C ALA A 17 44.51 -7.20 8.81
N LEU A 18 44.57 -6.05 9.51
CA LEU A 18 43.45 -5.09 9.57
C LEU A 18 43.26 -4.34 8.25
N THR A 19 44.32 -4.08 7.48
CA THR A 19 44.20 -3.46 6.14
C THR A 19 43.74 -4.43 5.05
N LEU A 20 43.85 -5.75 5.29
CA LEU A 20 43.32 -6.80 4.39
C LEU A 20 41.86 -7.17 4.71
N LEU A 21 41.27 -6.60 5.77
CA LEU A 21 39.82 -6.54 5.96
C LEU A 21 39.19 -5.44 5.10
N VAL A 22 39.68 -5.26 3.87
CA VAL A 22 38.81 -4.76 2.80
C VAL A 22 37.77 -5.87 2.63
N MET A 23 36.69 -5.75 3.41
CA MET A 23 35.45 -6.42 3.12
C MET A 23 35.24 -6.23 1.62
N PRO A 24 35.17 -7.30 0.80
CA PRO A 24 34.60 -7.12 -0.50
C PRO A 24 33.23 -6.52 -0.22
N SER A 25 33.07 -5.23 -0.54
CA SER A 25 31.78 -4.64 -0.79
C SER A 25 31.24 -5.44 -1.96
N SER A 26 30.63 -6.59 -1.66
CA SER A 26 29.66 -7.21 -2.53
C SER A 26 28.51 -6.21 -2.59
N ALA A 27 28.69 -5.19 -3.42
CA ALA A 27 27.58 -4.49 -4.03
C ALA A 27 26.90 -5.51 -4.94
N SER A 28 26.17 -6.45 -4.33
CA SER A 28 25.00 -7.05 -4.94
C SER A 28 23.90 -5.97 -4.96
N GLY A 29 24.21 -4.81 -5.54
CA GLY A 29 23.36 -3.64 -5.54
C GLY A 29 22.55 -3.69 -6.82
N GLY A 30 21.42 -4.39 -6.81
CA GLY A 30 20.43 -4.25 -7.86
C GLY A 30 20.06 -2.77 -8.05
N LEU A 31 19.64 -2.43 -9.26
CA LEU A 31 19.23 -1.08 -9.62
C LEU A 31 18.01 -0.66 -8.80
N PHE A 32 18.09 0.44 -8.05
CA PHE A 32 16.97 1.00 -7.29
C PHE A 32 16.26 2.05 -8.14
N PHE A 33 15.02 1.75 -8.54
CA PHE A 33 14.17 2.64 -9.30
C PHE A 33 13.49 3.69 -8.42
N LEU A 34 13.35 4.91 -8.97
CA LEU A 34 12.54 5.98 -8.42
C LEU A 34 11.50 6.40 -9.47
N SER A 35 10.26 6.51 -9.05
CA SER A 35 9.13 7.02 -9.83
C SER A 35 8.55 8.26 -9.15
N LEU A 36 8.17 9.24 -9.96
CA LEU A 36 7.53 10.48 -9.52
C LEU A 36 6.18 10.61 -10.25
N ASN A 37 5.07 10.59 -9.52
CA ASN A 37 3.73 10.40 -10.09
C ASN A 37 3.70 9.21 -11.05
N ASP A 38 3.28 9.41 -12.30
CA ASP A 38 3.17 8.38 -13.34
C ASP A 38 4.43 8.27 -14.20
N THR A 39 5.51 8.93 -13.80
CA THR A 39 6.75 8.97 -14.58
C THR A 39 7.83 8.16 -13.90
N LEU A 40 8.59 7.41 -14.71
CA LEU A 40 9.82 6.76 -14.30
C LEU A 40 10.99 7.53 -14.92
N PRO A 41 11.53 8.58 -14.26
CA PRO A 41 12.56 9.46 -14.83
C PRO A 41 13.76 8.68 -15.36
N ALA A 42 14.44 9.23 -16.35
CA ALA A 42 15.68 8.64 -16.86
C ALA A 42 16.66 8.42 -15.70
N GLN A 43 17.26 7.23 -15.64
CA GLN A 43 18.19 6.93 -14.56
C GLN A 43 19.45 7.78 -14.69
N SER A 44 19.75 8.49 -13.62
CA SER A 44 21.02 9.19 -13.43
C SER A 44 21.47 8.97 -11.99
N VAL A 45 22.78 9.03 -11.76
CA VAL A 45 23.39 8.87 -10.43
C VAL A 45 22.81 9.89 -9.42
N GLN A 46 22.27 11.01 -9.92
CA GLN A 46 21.65 12.08 -9.12
C GLN A 46 20.17 11.85 -8.79
N MET A 47 19.59 10.71 -9.15
CA MET A 47 18.19 10.34 -8.85
C MET A 47 18.05 8.94 -8.23
N THR A 48 19.16 8.22 -8.00
CA THR A 48 19.13 6.88 -7.42
C THR A 48 18.88 6.94 -5.92
N PRO A 49 17.80 6.33 -5.40
CA PRO A 49 17.58 6.23 -3.97
C PRO A 49 18.62 5.33 -3.29
N VAL A 50 18.84 5.53 -2.00
CA VAL A 50 19.72 4.69 -1.19
C VAL A 50 19.00 4.23 0.06
N GLN A 51 19.29 3.01 0.50
CA GLN A 51 18.85 2.52 1.80
C GLN A 51 19.96 2.74 2.83
N TYR A 52 19.60 3.30 3.98
CA TYR A 52 20.51 3.48 5.10
C TYR A 52 19.74 3.32 6.42
N SER A 53 20.21 2.41 7.27
CA SER A 53 19.58 2.09 8.55
C SER A 53 18.06 1.80 8.44
N GLY A 54 17.66 1.05 7.40
CA GLY A 54 16.26 0.68 7.15
C GLY A 54 15.41 1.76 6.46
N TRP A 55 15.91 2.99 6.32
CA TRP A 55 15.18 4.09 5.68
C TRP A 55 15.63 4.30 4.24
N VAL A 56 14.69 4.64 3.36
CA VAL A 56 15.00 5.07 2.00
C VAL A 56 15.22 6.58 1.96
N TYR A 57 16.37 6.93 1.42
CA TYR A 57 16.81 8.28 1.21
C TYR A 57 16.78 8.60 -0.28
N VAL A 58 16.25 9.76 -0.63
CA VAL A 58 16.23 10.26 -2.00
C VAL A 58 17.10 11.51 -2.12
N PRO A 59 17.74 11.73 -3.27
CA PRO A 59 18.39 12.99 -3.58
C PRO A 59 17.43 14.17 -3.41
N VAL A 60 17.80 15.24 -2.71
CA VAL A 60 16.86 16.36 -2.42
C VAL A 60 16.33 17.05 -3.69
N ASN A 61 17.10 17.01 -4.78
CA ASN A 61 16.70 17.50 -6.10
C ASN A 61 15.48 16.78 -6.70
N VAL A 62 15.08 15.59 -6.19
CA VAL A 62 13.85 14.94 -6.66
C VAL A 62 12.60 15.79 -6.40
N PHE A 63 12.66 16.68 -5.40
CA PHE A 63 11.60 17.61 -5.05
C PHE A 63 11.67 18.93 -5.83
N ASN A 64 12.70 19.14 -6.67
CA ASN A 64 12.83 20.33 -7.51
C ASN A 64 12.36 20.04 -8.94
N SER A 65 11.27 20.69 -9.34
CA SER A 65 10.67 20.53 -10.66
C SER A 65 11.60 20.89 -11.82
N GLN A 66 12.58 21.77 -11.62
CA GLN A 66 13.60 22.10 -12.63
C GLN A 66 14.54 20.92 -12.91
N SER A 67 14.67 20.00 -11.96
CA SER A 67 15.53 18.81 -12.08
C SER A 67 14.78 17.60 -12.63
N THR A 68 13.50 17.45 -12.30
CA THR A 68 12.72 16.22 -12.59
C THR A 68 11.59 16.39 -13.60
N GLY A 69 11.15 17.63 -13.85
CA GLY A 69 9.93 17.91 -14.62
C GLY A 69 8.62 17.66 -13.86
N VAL A 70 8.68 17.12 -12.63
CA VAL A 70 7.50 16.88 -11.76
C VAL A 70 7.48 17.91 -10.63
N ASN A 71 6.35 18.59 -10.46
CA ASN A 71 6.20 19.65 -9.48
C ASN A 71 5.32 19.24 -8.30
N PHE A 72 5.95 18.83 -7.20
CA PHE A 72 5.27 18.55 -5.93
C PHE A 72 4.95 19.81 -5.09
N GLY A 73 5.21 21.00 -5.63
CA GLY A 73 5.05 22.26 -4.90
C GLY A 73 6.07 22.44 -3.76
N LEU A 74 7.18 21.72 -3.82
CA LEU A 74 8.26 21.77 -2.83
C LEU A 74 9.48 22.51 -3.37
N TYR A 75 10.12 23.23 -2.46
CA TYR A 75 11.34 23.99 -2.71
C TYR A 75 12.32 23.69 -1.60
N TYR A 76 13.62 23.82 -1.90
CA TYR A 76 14.64 23.66 -0.88
C TYR A 76 15.78 24.67 -1.04
N GLY A 77 16.48 24.91 0.06
CA GLY A 77 17.65 25.76 0.10
C GLY A 77 18.54 25.44 1.29
N LEU A 78 19.80 25.84 1.19
CA LEU A 78 20.73 25.83 2.32
C LEU A 78 20.69 27.17 3.04
N THR A 79 20.77 27.13 4.37
CA THR A 79 20.82 28.31 5.22
C THR A 79 21.93 28.19 6.25
N GLU A 80 22.17 29.27 7.01
CA GLU A 80 23.11 29.30 8.14
C GLU A 80 24.48 28.72 7.78
N ASN A 81 25.17 29.32 6.80
CA ASN A 81 26.48 28.85 6.30
C ASN A 81 26.49 27.37 5.86
N ASN A 82 25.41 26.92 5.21
CA ASN A 82 25.22 25.54 4.73
C ASN A 82 25.18 24.48 5.84
N THR A 83 24.82 24.88 7.07
CA THR A 83 24.64 23.95 8.19
C THR A 83 23.21 23.43 8.31
N LYS A 84 22.26 24.07 7.62
CA LYS A 84 20.86 23.64 7.58
C LYS A 84 20.38 23.47 6.15
N LEU A 85 19.60 22.42 5.91
CA LEU A 85 18.86 22.20 4.68
C LEU A 85 17.37 22.39 4.99
N VAL A 86 16.74 23.33 4.30
CA VAL A 86 15.32 23.66 4.52
C VAL A 86 14.52 23.22 3.31
N LEU A 87 13.45 22.45 3.55
CA LEU A 87 12.39 22.18 2.58
C LEU A 87 11.14 22.97 2.97
N TYR A 88 10.43 23.54 1.99
CA TYR A 88 9.22 24.30 2.24
C TYR A 88 8.25 24.28 1.06
N ASN A 89 6.99 24.64 1.31
CA ASN A 89 5.99 24.88 0.28
C ASN A 89 5.39 26.29 0.39
N LEU A 90 4.63 26.71 -0.62
CA LEU A 90 4.01 28.04 -0.65
C LEU A 90 2.84 28.20 0.33
N SER A 91 2.35 27.11 0.91
CA SER A 91 1.31 27.11 1.95
C SER A 91 1.87 27.38 3.35
N GLY A 92 3.19 27.62 3.48
CA GLY A 92 3.85 27.97 4.74
C GLY A 92 4.37 26.79 5.56
N LYS A 93 4.25 25.54 5.07
CA LYS A 93 4.88 24.39 5.71
C LYS A 93 6.39 24.44 5.50
N THR A 94 7.16 24.23 6.56
CA THR A 94 8.63 24.28 6.53
C THR A 94 9.22 23.16 7.39
N MET A 95 10.10 22.37 6.79
CA MET A 95 10.90 21.33 7.44
C MET A 95 12.38 21.71 7.36
N THR A 96 13.06 21.76 8.49
CA THR A 96 14.48 22.13 8.57
C THR A 96 15.29 20.96 9.09
N PHE A 97 16.29 20.55 8.32
CA PHE A 97 17.27 19.55 8.70
C PHE A 97 18.54 20.24 9.20
N ASP A 98 18.96 19.92 10.41
CA ASP A 98 20.25 20.28 10.96
C ASP A 98 21.30 19.27 10.50
N LEU A 99 22.19 19.71 9.61
CA LEU A 99 23.17 18.84 8.97
C LEU A 99 24.33 18.48 9.91
N GLN A 100 24.56 19.26 10.97
CA GLN A 100 25.61 18.99 11.94
C GLN A 100 25.13 18.02 13.02
N ASN A 101 23.95 18.28 13.58
CA ASN A 101 23.38 17.48 14.65
C ASN A 101 22.65 16.23 14.14
N GLY A 102 22.33 16.16 12.85
CA GLY A 102 21.63 15.02 12.25
C GLY A 102 20.18 14.91 12.69
N THR A 103 19.55 16.04 13.01
CA THR A 103 18.17 16.15 13.48
C THR A 103 17.33 16.98 12.51
N ALA A 104 16.01 16.91 12.66
CA ALA A 104 15.09 17.73 11.89
C ALA A 104 14.01 18.35 12.76
N THR A 105 13.48 19.48 12.33
CA THR A 105 12.32 20.15 12.91
C THR A 105 11.30 20.45 11.82
N ALA A 106 10.03 20.48 12.21
CA ALA A 106 8.91 20.75 11.34
C ALA A 106 8.02 21.81 11.99
N VAL A 107 7.72 22.89 11.27
CA VAL A 107 6.85 23.94 11.80
C VAL A 107 5.43 23.39 11.95
N GLY A 108 4.86 23.53 13.16
CA GLY A 108 3.49 23.10 13.46
C GLY A 108 3.28 21.59 13.54
N GLY A 109 4.35 20.80 13.70
CA GLY A 109 4.27 19.35 13.81
C GLY A 109 5.38 18.76 14.69
N GLU A 110 5.37 17.44 14.85
CA GLU A 110 6.42 16.72 15.57
C GLU A 110 7.74 16.72 14.79
N ALA A 111 8.84 16.48 15.50
CA ALA A 111 10.16 16.35 14.89
C ALA A 111 10.17 15.17 13.89
N PRO A 112 10.60 15.38 12.62
CA PRO A 112 10.62 14.32 11.63
C PRO A 112 11.57 13.17 12.00
N VAL A 113 11.10 11.94 11.83
CA VAL A 113 11.89 10.73 12.02
C VAL A 113 11.93 9.91 10.73
N PRO A 114 13.11 9.59 10.20
CA PRO A 114 14.44 10.04 10.67
C PRO A 114 14.67 11.52 10.31
N GLY A 115 15.46 12.21 11.15
CA GLY A 115 15.85 13.61 10.94
C GLY A 115 17.24 13.79 10.34
N LYS A 116 18.00 12.72 10.14
CA LYS A 116 19.38 12.78 9.61
C LYS A 116 19.35 12.90 8.09
N VAL A 117 20.17 13.79 7.54
CA VAL A 117 20.45 13.89 6.10
C VAL A 117 21.77 13.18 5.78
N LEU A 118 21.81 12.45 4.67
CA LEU A 118 23.04 11.83 4.18
C LEU A 118 23.69 12.72 3.12
N ARG A 119 25.00 12.57 2.93
CA ARG A 119 25.73 13.26 1.88
C ARG A 119 26.53 12.25 1.07
N GLN A 120 26.21 12.13 -0.21
CA GLN A 120 26.90 11.23 -1.14
C GLN A 120 27.22 12.00 -2.43
N ASN A 121 28.47 11.94 -2.87
CA ASN A 121 28.93 12.60 -4.11
C ASN A 121 28.52 14.09 -4.22
N GLY A 122 28.53 14.81 -3.09
CA GLY A 122 28.15 16.22 -3.02
C GLY A 122 26.64 16.50 -3.01
N VAL A 123 25.79 15.48 -3.15
CA VAL A 123 24.34 15.58 -3.12
C VAL A 123 23.81 15.29 -1.71
N TYR A 124 22.84 16.09 -1.26
CA TYR A 124 22.10 15.83 -0.02
C TYR A 124 20.98 14.84 -0.28
N TYR A 125 20.94 13.83 0.56
CA TYR A 125 19.96 12.76 0.54
C TYR A 125 19.06 12.91 1.76
N VAL A 126 17.80 13.24 1.50
CA VAL A 126 16.79 13.46 2.53
C VAL A 126 15.95 12.20 2.72
N PRO A 127 15.46 11.94 3.94
CA PRO A 127 14.63 10.78 4.20
C PRO A 127 13.27 10.96 3.54
N ALA A 128 13.02 10.16 2.49
CA ALA A 128 11.86 10.34 1.63
C ALA A 128 10.54 10.19 2.40
N TYR A 129 10.45 9.22 3.31
CA TYR A 129 9.28 8.99 4.14
C TYR A 129 8.92 10.22 4.99
N ALA A 130 9.89 10.79 5.72
CA ALA A 130 9.68 11.93 6.59
C ALA A 130 9.24 13.18 5.81
N VAL A 131 9.89 13.44 4.67
CA VAL A 131 9.53 14.55 3.77
C VAL A 131 8.11 14.36 3.24
N CYS A 132 7.78 13.18 2.70
CA CYS A 132 6.46 12.91 2.12
C CYS A 132 5.34 13.06 3.15
N ARG A 133 5.51 12.49 4.35
CA ARG A 133 4.54 12.58 5.44
C ARG A 133 4.22 14.02 5.83
N TYR A 134 5.24 14.87 5.99
CA TYR A 134 5.02 16.26 6.43
C TYR A 134 4.35 17.12 5.36
N PHE A 135 4.76 16.95 4.10
CA PHE A 135 4.25 17.75 2.98
C PHE A 135 2.98 17.20 2.34
N GLY A 136 2.51 16.01 2.75
CA GLY A 136 1.28 15.41 2.23
C GLY A 136 1.45 14.74 0.87
N LEU A 137 2.64 14.18 0.60
CA LEU A 137 2.93 13.35 -0.56
C LEU A 137 2.75 11.86 -0.20
N SER A 138 2.37 11.04 -1.16
CA SER A 138 2.38 9.58 -1.00
C SER A 138 3.79 9.02 -1.17
N TYR A 139 4.10 7.99 -0.39
CA TYR A 139 5.32 7.21 -0.45
C TYR A 139 4.93 5.74 -0.63
N SER A 140 5.36 5.10 -1.70
CA SER A 140 5.05 3.70 -1.99
C SER A 140 6.31 2.95 -2.41
N PHE A 141 6.64 1.84 -1.74
CA PHE A 141 7.83 1.05 -2.01
C PHE A 141 7.44 -0.35 -2.49
N TYR A 142 8.06 -0.82 -3.57
CA TYR A 142 7.78 -2.10 -4.19
C TYR A 142 9.06 -2.89 -4.41
N SER A 143 8.99 -4.20 -4.16
CA SER A 143 9.95 -5.16 -4.69
C SER A 143 9.41 -5.66 -6.03
N THR A 144 10.16 -5.45 -7.11
CA THR A 144 9.79 -5.90 -8.47
C THR A 144 10.79 -6.91 -8.99
N ASP A 145 10.43 -7.65 -10.04
CA ASP A 145 11.34 -8.56 -10.77
C ASP A 145 12.64 -7.90 -11.26
N TYR A 146 12.66 -6.57 -11.36
CA TYR A 146 13.78 -5.81 -11.91
C TYR A 146 14.61 -5.12 -10.83
N GLY A 147 14.15 -5.13 -9.57
CA GLY A 147 14.76 -4.41 -8.45
C GLY A 147 13.74 -3.61 -7.62
N PRO A 148 14.18 -2.98 -6.52
CA PRO A 148 13.31 -2.15 -5.70
C PRO A 148 12.86 -0.89 -6.45
N LEU A 149 11.63 -0.46 -6.22
CA LEU A 149 11.05 0.75 -6.78
C LEU A 149 10.43 1.59 -5.65
N LEU A 150 10.85 2.84 -5.55
CA LEU A 150 10.17 3.85 -4.75
C LEU A 150 9.31 4.72 -5.68
N ARG A 151 8.04 4.90 -5.37
CA ARG A 151 7.12 5.80 -6.05
C ARG A 151 6.66 6.89 -5.10
N LEU A 152 6.94 8.15 -5.46
CA LEU A 152 6.48 9.34 -4.75
C LEU A 152 5.33 9.99 -5.54
N LYS A 153 4.22 10.35 -4.89
CA LYS A 153 3.03 10.90 -5.57
C LYS A 153 2.45 12.13 -4.87
N ASP A 154 1.82 13.00 -5.64
CA ASP A 154 0.85 13.98 -5.15
C ASP A 154 -0.53 13.74 -5.79
N GLY A 155 -1.46 14.68 -5.63
CA GLY A 155 -2.79 14.61 -6.24
C GLY A 155 -2.81 14.69 -7.77
N ASN A 156 -1.67 14.87 -8.45
CA ASN A 156 -1.58 14.90 -9.89
C ASN A 156 -1.21 13.53 -10.51
N ALA A 157 -0.99 12.48 -9.70
CA ALA A 157 -0.81 11.13 -10.22
C ALA A 157 -2.14 10.57 -10.76
N MET A 158 -2.15 10.15 -12.02
CA MET A 158 -3.30 9.66 -12.76
C MET A 158 -3.43 8.13 -12.70
N LEU A 159 -2.31 7.41 -12.53
CA LEU A 159 -2.28 5.95 -12.52
C LEU A 159 -2.28 5.39 -11.10
N SER A 160 -3.12 4.38 -10.87
CA SER A 160 -2.97 3.49 -9.72
C SER A 160 -1.59 2.82 -9.72
N ASP A 161 -1.14 2.34 -8.57
CA ASP A 161 0.18 1.70 -8.47
C ASP A 161 0.28 0.43 -9.31
N SER A 162 -0.79 -0.35 -9.43
CA SER A 162 -0.83 -1.54 -10.29
C SER A 162 -0.75 -1.20 -11.79
N LEU A 163 -1.45 -0.17 -12.24
CA LEU A 163 -1.38 0.30 -13.63
C LEU A 163 -0.03 0.95 -13.94
N PHE A 164 0.53 1.68 -12.99
CA PHE A 164 1.88 2.20 -13.11
C PHE A 164 2.93 1.07 -13.21
N LEU A 165 2.91 0.11 -12.29
CA LEU A 165 3.86 -0.99 -12.26
C LEU A 165 3.82 -1.83 -13.55
N SER A 166 2.61 -2.15 -14.03
CA SER A 166 2.43 -2.89 -15.28
C SER A 166 2.92 -2.10 -16.50
N SER A 167 2.62 -0.81 -16.59
CA SER A 167 3.09 0.03 -17.70
C SER A 167 4.60 0.29 -17.64
N ALA A 168 5.17 0.43 -16.44
CA ALA A 168 6.59 0.68 -16.22
C ALA A 168 7.46 -0.59 -16.34
N ALA A 169 6.87 -1.79 -16.29
CA ALA A 169 7.60 -3.06 -16.30
C ALA A 169 8.55 -3.20 -17.49
N SER A 170 8.10 -2.81 -18.70
CA SER A 170 8.93 -2.85 -19.91
C SER A 170 10.16 -1.93 -19.82
N ILE A 171 9.98 -0.74 -19.25
CA ILE A 171 11.04 0.25 -19.06
C ILE A 171 12.03 -0.22 -17.97
N MET A 172 11.52 -0.75 -16.85
CA MET A 172 12.36 -1.29 -15.77
C MET A 172 13.19 -2.48 -16.25
N ARG A 173 12.58 -3.40 -17.00
CA ARG A 173 13.25 -4.54 -17.65
C ARG A 173 14.38 -4.08 -18.58
N SER A 174 14.10 -3.09 -19.43
CA SER A 174 15.12 -2.56 -20.34
C SER A 174 16.32 -1.99 -19.57
N ARG A 175 16.07 -1.24 -18.49
CA ARG A 175 17.13 -0.57 -17.72
C ARG A 175 17.97 -1.55 -16.91
N ILE A 176 17.37 -2.56 -16.29
CA ILE A 176 18.13 -3.56 -15.54
C ILE A 176 19.01 -4.40 -16.47
N ASN A 177 18.51 -4.73 -17.67
CA ASN A 177 19.31 -5.42 -18.69
C ASN A 177 20.50 -4.58 -19.16
N SER A 178 20.29 -3.28 -19.42
CA SER A 178 21.38 -2.35 -19.76
C SER A 178 22.39 -2.21 -18.62
N TYR A 179 21.94 -2.18 -17.36
CA TYR A 179 22.80 -2.13 -16.19
C TYR A 179 23.74 -3.35 -16.12
N TYR A 180 23.22 -4.58 -16.26
CA TYR A 180 24.05 -5.78 -16.25
C TYR A 180 25.00 -5.88 -17.46
N GLN A 181 24.56 -5.43 -18.64
CA GLN A 181 25.44 -5.36 -19.82
C GLN A 181 26.60 -4.38 -19.60
N SER A 182 26.35 -3.25 -18.92
CA SER A 182 27.38 -2.26 -18.59
C SER A 182 28.37 -2.71 -17.51
N GLN A 183 28.02 -3.74 -16.72
CA GLN A 183 28.86 -4.30 -15.66
C GLN A 183 29.62 -5.56 -16.07
N SER A 184 29.34 -6.12 -17.25
CA SER A 184 30.10 -7.26 -17.76
C SER A 184 31.54 -6.83 -18.11
N PRO A 185 32.59 -7.50 -17.60
CA PRO A 185 33.98 -7.05 -17.77
C PRO A 185 34.54 -7.04 -19.21
N ASN A 186 33.76 -7.37 -20.24
CA ASN A 186 34.22 -7.39 -21.63
C ASN A 186 33.20 -6.72 -22.55
N GLY A 187 33.30 -5.40 -22.67
CA GLY A 187 32.70 -4.65 -23.77
C GLY A 187 33.64 -4.65 -24.96
N GLY A 188 33.45 -5.57 -25.90
CA GLY A 188 34.15 -5.55 -27.18
C GLY A 188 33.65 -6.59 -28.17
N GLY A 189 32.91 -6.13 -29.19
CA GLY A 189 32.83 -6.80 -30.49
C GLY A 189 31.60 -7.68 -30.75
N ASP A 190 30.67 -7.11 -31.51
CA ASP A 190 30.01 -7.64 -32.72
C ASP A 190 29.66 -9.13 -32.87
N GLY A 191 28.46 -9.41 -33.41
CA GLY A 191 28.13 -10.67 -34.09
C GLY A 191 26.97 -11.47 -33.49
N GLY A 192 25.90 -11.61 -34.27
CA GLY A 192 24.78 -12.51 -33.98
C GLY A 192 25.15 -14.00 -34.07
N GLY A 193 24.36 -14.84 -33.41
CA GLY A 193 24.53 -16.29 -33.50
C GLY A 193 23.70 -17.05 -32.48
N ASN A 194 22.87 -17.95 -33.00
CA ASN A 194 22.07 -18.94 -32.29
C ASN A 194 22.96 -20.01 -31.58
N SER A 195 22.33 -20.77 -30.68
CA SER A 195 22.73 -22.05 -30.07
C SER A 195 23.49 -22.07 -28.73
N THR A 196 22.74 -22.49 -27.70
CA THR A 196 22.88 -23.72 -26.87
C THR A 196 24.28 -24.22 -26.46
N ILE A 197 24.32 -24.88 -25.28
CA ILE A 197 25.31 -25.85 -24.71
C ILE A 197 26.17 -25.22 -23.60
N VAL A 198 26.47 -25.78 -22.42
CA VAL A 198 26.11 -26.96 -21.60
C VAL A 198 26.66 -26.67 -20.18
N ILE A 199 26.02 -27.19 -19.13
CA ILE A 199 26.50 -27.16 -17.74
C ILE A 199 27.30 -28.45 -17.45
N PRO A 200 28.53 -28.39 -16.92
CA PRO A 200 29.14 -29.50 -16.21
C PRO A 200 29.08 -29.30 -14.69
N ASN A 201 28.53 -30.29 -13.99
CA ASN A 201 28.59 -30.43 -12.53
C ASN A 201 29.98 -30.96 -12.11
N ASP A 202 30.48 -30.49 -10.96
CA ASP A 202 31.47 -31.20 -10.13
C ASP A 202 31.21 -30.89 -8.63
N PRO A 203 31.56 -31.78 -7.68
CA PRO A 203 30.88 -31.92 -6.39
C PRO A 203 31.69 -31.45 -5.18
N ASP A 204 30.93 -31.19 -4.11
CA ASP A 204 31.26 -31.33 -2.68
C ASP A 204 32.48 -30.58 -2.12
N SER A 205 32.23 -29.53 -1.32
CA SER A 205 32.41 -29.60 0.14
C SER A 205 32.22 -28.23 0.82
N GLY A 206 31.44 -28.25 1.91
CA GLY A 206 31.40 -27.20 2.92
C GLY A 206 30.15 -26.35 2.90
N THR A 207 29.18 -26.69 3.75
CA THR A 207 27.96 -25.93 4.04
C THR A 207 28.27 -24.64 4.82
N PRO A 208 27.87 -23.46 4.33
CA PRO A 208 27.26 -22.44 5.16
C PRO A 208 25.78 -22.30 4.79
N SER A 209 24.94 -22.13 5.82
CA SER A 209 23.47 -22.13 5.76
C SER A 209 22.90 -21.37 4.56
N GLN A 210 22.18 -22.11 3.72
CA GLN A 210 21.42 -21.64 2.58
C GLN A 210 20.34 -20.64 3.05
N PRO A 211 20.23 -19.43 2.47
CA PRO A 211 19.00 -18.65 2.57
C PRO A 211 17.87 -19.45 1.95
N ASN A 212 16.71 -19.49 2.60
CA ASN A 212 15.54 -20.24 2.15
C ASN A 212 15.22 -20.00 0.66
N GLN A 213 14.81 -21.09 0.01
CA GLN A 213 14.32 -21.22 -1.37
C GLN A 213 13.48 -20.02 -1.87
N PRO A 214 13.56 -19.64 -3.16
CA PRO A 214 12.98 -18.40 -3.67
C PRO A 214 11.44 -18.44 -3.60
N GLY A 215 10.86 -17.48 -2.89
CA GLY A 215 9.43 -17.18 -2.93
C GLY A 215 9.02 -16.61 -4.29
N ASN A 216 7.75 -16.76 -4.64
CA ASN A 216 7.14 -16.34 -5.90
C ASN A 216 7.42 -14.85 -6.23
N PRO A 217 7.84 -14.48 -7.45
CA PRO A 217 8.11 -13.09 -7.86
C PRO A 217 6.94 -12.09 -7.68
N ASP A 218 5.72 -12.57 -7.49
CA ASP A 218 4.51 -11.74 -7.29
C ASP A 218 4.19 -11.40 -5.82
N THR A 219 5.06 -11.73 -4.87
CA THR A 219 4.85 -11.42 -3.44
C THR A 219 5.84 -10.36 -2.94
N PRO A 220 5.36 -9.21 -2.40
CA PRO A 220 6.25 -8.20 -1.84
C PRO A 220 7.10 -8.79 -0.70
N VAL A 221 8.42 -8.67 -0.77
CA VAL A 221 9.31 -8.90 0.36
C VAL A 221 9.46 -7.58 1.12
N ALA A 222 8.95 -7.52 2.35
CA ALA A 222 9.08 -6.38 3.25
C ALA A 222 10.48 -6.33 3.89
N PRO A 223 11.09 -5.14 4.09
CA PRO A 223 12.28 -4.99 4.92
C PRO A 223 11.95 -5.26 6.40
N ASP A 224 12.94 -5.71 7.20
CA ASP A 224 12.74 -5.92 8.65
C ASP A 224 12.37 -4.61 9.35
N ILE A 225 11.15 -4.59 9.91
CA ILE A 225 10.49 -3.47 10.56
C ILE A 225 10.85 -3.47 12.07
N PRO A 226 11.40 -2.40 12.67
CA PRO A 226 11.47 -2.28 14.13
C PRO A 226 10.05 -2.31 14.70
N ALA A 227 9.84 -2.99 15.83
CA ALA A 227 8.52 -3.35 16.37
C ALA A 227 7.53 -2.20 16.69
N ASP A 228 7.92 -0.94 16.44
CA ASP A 228 7.20 0.27 16.80
C ASP A 228 6.86 1.15 15.57
N ALA A 229 6.96 0.59 14.35
CA ALA A 229 6.58 1.26 13.11
C ALA A 229 5.19 0.78 12.61
N GLU A 230 4.29 1.69 12.22
CA GLU A 230 3.03 1.34 11.54
C GLU A 230 3.20 1.39 10.00
N PRO A 231 3.12 0.21 9.36
CA PRO A 231 2.40 -0.03 8.09
C PRO A 231 1.62 -1.38 8.17
N ALA A 232 0.61 -1.80 7.37
CA ALA A 232 -0.27 -1.24 6.34
C ALA A 232 -1.32 -2.35 5.99
N PRO A 233 -2.64 -2.12 5.99
CA PRO A 233 -3.62 -3.07 5.52
C PRO A 233 -3.84 -2.93 4.00
N THR A 234 -3.87 -4.08 3.33
CA THR A 234 -4.16 -4.20 1.89
C THR A 234 -4.93 -5.48 1.64
N PHE A 235 -6.13 -5.57 2.21
CA PHE A 235 -7.14 -6.54 1.80
C PHE A 235 -8.30 -5.82 1.12
N SER A 236 -9.11 -6.58 0.38
CA SER A 236 -10.32 -6.07 -0.24
C SER A 236 -11.52 -6.34 0.65
N LEU A 237 -12.49 -5.44 0.66
CA LEU A 237 -13.75 -5.65 1.37
C LEU A 237 -14.98 -5.20 0.59
N TYR A 238 -16.06 -5.95 0.75
CA TYR A 238 -17.42 -5.57 0.41
C TYR A 238 -18.12 -5.13 1.68
N VAL A 239 -18.78 -3.97 1.63
CA VAL A 239 -19.58 -3.46 2.75
C VAL A 239 -21.05 -3.72 2.50
N GLY A 240 -21.68 -4.43 3.42
CA GLY A 240 -23.12 -4.60 3.54
C GLY A 240 -23.66 -3.77 4.71
N VAL A 241 -24.84 -3.19 4.56
CA VAL A 241 -25.58 -2.55 5.65
C VAL A 241 -26.88 -3.31 5.88
N GLN A 242 -27.13 -3.75 7.11
CA GLN A 242 -28.43 -4.31 7.49
C GLN A 242 -29.32 -3.18 8.04
N ALA A 243 -30.36 -2.83 7.28
CA ALA A 243 -31.36 -1.86 7.67
C ALA A 243 -32.49 -2.51 8.47
N SER A 244 -33.31 -1.67 9.10
CA SER A 244 -34.49 -2.05 9.87
C SER A 244 -35.50 -0.90 9.81
N ALA A 245 -36.80 -1.20 9.79
CA ALA A 245 -37.84 -0.17 9.72
C ALA A 245 -37.81 0.80 10.92
N ASP A 246 -37.31 0.35 12.08
CA ASP A 246 -37.24 1.14 13.31
C ASP A 246 -35.98 2.03 13.44
N ARG A 247 -35.06 2.00 12.46
CA ARG A 247 -33.78 2.72 12.53
C ARG A 247 -33.43 3.46 11.25
N GLU A 248 -33.06 4.72 11.41
CA GLU A 248 -32.50 5.54 10.34
C GLU A 248 -31.18 4.96 9.79
N ILE A 249 -30.99 5.07 8.46
CA ILE A 249 -29.74 4.65 7.80
C ILE A 249 -28.84 5.83 7.42
N THR A 250 -29.35 7.06 7.51
CA THR A 250 -28.69 8.30 7.05
C THR A 250 -27.26 8.44 7.57
N ALA A 251 -27.05 8.26 8.87
CA ALA A 251 -25.74 8.42 9.50
C ALA A 251 -24.74 7.36 9.03
N THR A 252 -25.21 6.13 8.80
CA THR A 252 -24.41 5.02 8.27
C THR A 252 -23.98 5.30 6.82
N LEU A 253 -24.92 5.73 5.98
CA LEU A 253 -24.63 6.04 4.59
C LEU A 253 -23.74 7.29 4.44
N ASN A 254 -23.85 8.26 5.36
CA ASN A 254 -22.94 9.40 5.41
C ASN A 254 -21.50 8.93 5.70
N ALA A 255 -21.32 8.03 6.68
CA ALA A 255 -20.02 7.46 7.01
C ALA A 255 -19.38 6.65 5.87
N MET A 256 -20.19 5.96 5.06
CA MET A 256 -19.69 5.30 3.85
C MET A 256 -19.32 6.31 2.76
N SER A 257 -20.07 7.41 2.66
CA SER A 257 -19.82 8.44 1.64
C SER A 257 -18.54 9.23 1.86
N THR A 258 -18.07 9.39 3.11
CA THR A 258 -16.82 10.11 3.43
C THR A 258 -15.58 9.48 2.80
N VAL A 259 -15.64 8.18 2.50
CA VAL A 259 -14.55 7.40 1.87
C VAL A 259 -14.93 6.85 0.49
N GLY A 260 -16.04 7.33 -0.09
CA GLY A 260 -16.47 6.92 -1.44
C GLY A 260 -17.02 5.49 -1.53
N VAL A 261 -17.34 4.83 -0.41
CA VAL A 261 -17.78 3.43 -0.40
C VAL A 261 -19.19 3.28 -0.97
N ARG A 262 -19.37 2.25 -1.80
CA ARG A 262 -20.66 1.84 -2.37
C ARG A 262 -20.90 0.36 -2.08
N GLY A 263 -21.68 0.11 -1.03
CA GLY A 263 -22.08 -1.22 -0.58
C GLY A 263 -23.46 -1.69 -1.05
N VAL A 264 -23.93 -2.78 -0.43
CA VAL A 264 -25.31 -3.28 -0.51
C VAL A 264 -26.05 -2.95 0.77
N VAL A 265 -27.26 -2.39 0.70
CA VAL A 265 -28.13 -2.17 1.85
C VAL A 265 -29.25 -3.21 1.83
N PHE A 266 -29.31 -4.06 2.85
CA PHE A 266 -30.27 -5.14 2.98
C PHE A 266 -31.44 -4.74 3.88
N PHE A 267 -32.67 -4.93 3.40
CA PHE A 267 -33.90 -4.62 4.13
C PHE A 267 -34.69 -5.90 4.44
N PRO A 268 -35.39 -6.01 5.58
CA PRO A 268 -36.29 -7.14 5.85
C PRO A 268 -37.35 -7.26 4.75
N ALA A 269 -37.47 -8.46 4.16
CA ALA A 269 -38.32 -8.66 2.99
C ALA A 269 -39.81 -8.37 3.24
N GLU A 270 -40.26 -8.54 4.49
CA GLU A 270 -41.63 -8.24 4.93
C GLU A 270 -41.87 -6.76 5.29
N GLU A 271 -40.81 -5.95 5.41
CA GLU A 271 -40.88 -4.54 5.82
C GLU A 271 -40.54 -3.55 4.69
N VAL A 272 -40.39 -4.02 3.45
CA VAL A 272 -39.96 -3.20 2.30
C VAL A 272 -40.77 -1.92 2.14
N ASN A 273 -42.10 -2.00 2.26
CA ASN A 273 -42.97 -0.82 2.16
C ASN A 273 -42.77 0.18 3.30
N GLN A 274 -42.44 -0.28 4.51
CA GLN A 274 -42.16 0.58 5.66
C GLN A 274 -40.82 1.29 5.50
N CYS A 275 -39.88 0.66 4.79
CA CYS A 275 -38.55 1.19 4.51
C CYS A 275 -38.46 2.03 3.21
N ALA A 276 -39.57 2.43 2.57
CA ALA A 276 -39.55 3.00 1.22
C ALA A 276 -38.64 4.24 1.06
N ASP A 277 -38.61 5.14 2.04
CA ASP A 277 -37.76 6.32 1.99
C ASP A 277 -36.28 5.99 2.20
N GLN A 278 -35.99 5.03 3.09
CA GLN A 278 -34.63 4.51 3.30
C GLN A 278 -34.11 3.80 2.04
N ILE A 279 -34.96 3.03 1.36
CA ILE A 279 -34.65 2.36 0.09
C ILE A 279 -34.27 3.38 -0.98
N ARG A 280 -35.09 4.44 -1.15
CA ARG A 280 -34.77 5.53 -2.09
C ARG A 280 -33.50 6.26 -1.70
N GLN A 281 -33.27 6.46 -0.40
CA GLN A 281 -32.05 7.10 0.09
C GLN A 281 -30.80 6.27 -0.23
N ALA A 282 -30.85 4.95 -0.02
CA ALA A 282 -29.75 4.04 -0.34
C ALA A 282 -29.46 4.04 -1.86
N ALA A 283 -30.50 3.82 -2.68
CA ALA A 283 -30.37 3.80 -4.13
C ALA A 283 -29.89 5.14 -4.70
N GLY A 284 -30.44 6.26 -4.22
CA GLY A 284 -30.07 7.62 -4.65
C GLY A 284 -28.62 8.00 -4.32
N ARG A 285 -27.99 7.31 -3.35
CA ARG A 285 -26.57 7.45 -3.02
C ARG A 285 -25.68 6.45 -3.76
N GLY A 286 -26.24 5.64 -4.65
CA GLY A 286 -25.52 4.68 -5.49
C GLY A 286 -25.25 3.34 -4.80
N HIS A 287 -25.91 3.04 -3.68
CA HIS A 287 -25.83 1.72 -3.08
C HIS A 287 -26.74 0.74 -3.80
N LYS A 288 -26.34 -0.54 -3.82
CA LYS A 288 -27.23 -1.62 -4.21
C LYS A 288 -28.23 -1.88 -3.09
N VAL A 289 -29.42 -2.35 -3.43
CA VAL A 289 -30.45 -2.72 -2.45
C VAL A 289 -30.64 -4.23 -2.51
N GLY A 290 -30.68 -4.89 -1.36
CA GLY A 290 -30.94 -6.33 -1.23
C GLY A 290 -31.99 -6.62 -0.16
N LEU A 291 -32.36 -7.90 -0.04
CA LEU A 291 -33.39 -8.36 0.89
C LEU A 291 -32.84 -9.30 1.96
N ILE A 292 -33.45 -9.26 3.14
CA ILE A 292 -33.23 -10.21 4.24
C ILE A 292 -34.44 -11.14 4.29
N PRO A 293 -34.28 -12.44 4.02
CA PRO A 293 -35.39 -13.40 4.04
C PRO A 293 -36.00 -13.53 5.43
N THR A 294 -37.32 -13.65 5.51
CA THR A 294 -38.07 -13.92 6.75
C THR A 294 -38.88 -15.22 6.64
N GLY A 295 -39.09 -15.90 7.78
CA GLY A 295 -39.80 -17.18 7.84
C GLY A 295 -38.97 -18.32 8.44
N ASN A 296 -39.66 -19.37 8.89
CA ASN A 296 -39.06 -20.47 9.64
C ASN A 296 -38.62 -21.64 8.73
N THR A 297 -39.12 -21.69 7.49
CA THR A 297 -38.79 -22.73 6.51
C THR A 297 -38.11 -22.13 5.27
N PRO A 298 -37.29 -22.90 4.54
CA PRO A 298 -36.68 -22.43 3.29
C PRO A 298 -37.72 -21.94 2.26
N ALA A 299 -38.87 -22.61 2.17
CA ALA A 299 -39.97 -22.21 1.30
C ALA A 299 -40.57 -20.86 1.70
N GLN A 300 -40.84 -20.64 3.00
CA GLN A 300 -41.34 -19.35 3.50
C GLN A 300 -40.34 -18.21 3.26
N ARG A 301 -39.04 -18.49 3.40
CA ARG A 301 -38.00 -17.50 3.14
C ARG A 301 -37.80 -17.17 1.67
N LEU A 302 -38.00 -18.15 0.77
CA LEU A 302 -38.06 -17.87 -0.66
C LEU A 302 -39.29 -17.00 -1.00
N GLU A 303 -40.46 -17.37 -0.49
CA GLU A 303 -41.71 -16.63 -0.69
C GLU A 303 -41.61 -15.19 -0.18
N SER A 304 -40.99 -14.97 0.99
CA SER A 304 -40.80 -13.62 1.52
C SER A 304 -39.89 -12.77 0.64
N VAL A 305 -38.80 -13.33 0.11
CA VAL A 305 -37.92 -12.63 -0.85
C VAL A 305 -38.65 -12.30 -2.16
N GLU A 306 -39.42 -13.23 -2.72
CA GLU A 306 -40.21 -12.99 -3.94
C GLU A 306 -41.28 -11.91 -3.74
N ALA A 307 -41.95 -11.91 -2.57
CA ALA A 307 -42.90 -10.87 -2.21
C ALA A 307 -42.22 -9.51 -2.02
N GLY A 308 -41.12 -9.46 -1.27
CA GLY A 308 -40.32 -8.26 -1.04
C GLY A 308 -39.74 -7.68 -2.33
N SER A 309 -39.27 -8.53 -3.26
CA SER A 309 -38.72 -8.12 -4.55
C SER A 309 -39.77 -7.44 -5.42
N ARG A 310 -41.00 -7.98 -5.47
CA ARG A 310 -42.14 -7.34 -6.16
C ARG A 310 -42.47 -5.95 -5.58
N GLN A 311 -42.43 -5.81 -4.25
CA GLN A 311 -42.64 -4.52 -3.59
C GLN A 311 -41.51 -3.54 -3.91
N LEU A 312 -40.26 -4.00 -3.87
CA LEU A 312 -39.08 -3.20 -4.20
C LEU A 312 -39.12 -2.68 -5.64
N ALA A 313 -39.53 -3.52 -6.59
CA ALA A 313 -39.72 -3.13 -7.98
C ALA A 313 -40.79 -2.02 -8.13
N GLY A 314 -41.80 -2.00 -7.26
CA GLY A 314 -42.76 -0.90 -7.17
C GLY A 314 -42.13 0.43 -6.73
N ILE A 315 -41.14 0.39 -5.83
CA ILE A 315 -40.47 1.57 -5.25
C ILE A 315 -39.37 2.12 -6.18
N LEU A 316 -38.48 1.25 -6.66
CA LEU A 316 -37.28 1.63 -7.42
C LEU A 316 -37.39 1.43 -8.92
N ARG A 317 -38.45 0.78 -9.42
CA ARG A 317 -38.57 0.32 -10.81
C ARG A 317 -37.42 -0.60 -11.24
N GLN A 318 -36.80 -1.26 -10.28
CA GLN A 318 -35.69 -2.18 -10.46
C GLN A 318 -35.92 -3.41 -9.58
N GLU A 319 -35.66 -4.59 -10.12
CA GLU A 319 -35.61 -5.84 -9.36
C GLU A 319 -34.24 -5.97 -8.67
N THR A 320 -34.20 -6.64 -7.53
CA THR A 320 -32.94 -6.98 -6.87
C THR A 320 -32.67 -8.47 -6.92
N TRP A 321 -31.40 -8.80 -7.06
CA TRP A 321 -30.89 -10.16 -7.00
C TRP A 321 -30.13 -10.44 -5.70
N PHE A 322 -29.81 -9.42 -4.90
CA PHE A 322 -29.02 -9.59 -3.67
C PHE A 322 -29.87 -10.04 -2.49
N VAL A 323 -29.45 -11.13 -1.84
CA VAL A 323 -30.12 -11.64 -0.64
C VAL A 323 -29.10 -11.92 0.46
N LEU A 324 -29.32 -11.39 1.66
CA LEU A 324 -28.50 -11.67 2.84
C LEU A 324 -28.82 -13.07 3.37
N SER A 325 -28.13 -14.08 2.85
CA SER A 325 -28.36 -15.48 3.17
C SER A 325 -27.16 -16.35 2.79
N LYS A 326 -27.17 -17.60 3.29
CA LYS A 326 -26.21 -18.67 2.94
C LYS A 326 -26.90 -19.89 2.32
N GLU A 327 -28.16 -19.76 1.94
CA GLU A 327 -28.98 -20.93 1.61
C GLU A 327 -29.03 -21.24 0.13
N SER A 328 -28.86 -22.53 -0.18
CA SER A 328 -28.83 -23.01 -1.56
C SER A 328 -30.17 -22.84 -2.26
N THR A 329 -31.30 -22.93 -1.56
CA THR A 329 -32.63 -22.77 -2.18
C THR A 329 -32.83 -21.40 -2.82
N LEU A 330 -32.27 -20.34 -2.22
CA LEU A 330 -32.31 -19.00 -2.77
C LEU A 330 -31.34 -18.86 -3.96
N ALA A 331 -30.16 -19.47 -3.87
CA ALA A 331 -29.21 -19.51 -4.97
C ALA A 331 -29.74 -20.29 -6.19
N GLU A 332 -30.39 -21.43 -5.96
CA GLU A 332 -31.07 -22.26 -6.98
C GLU A 332 -32.22 -21.51 -7.64
N ALA A 333 -32.89 -20.61 -6.91
CA ALA A 333 -33.90 -19.70 -7.44
C ALA A 333 -33.31 -18.50 -8.21
N GLY A 334 -31.98 -18.40 -8.34
CA GLY A 334 -31.30 -17.37 -9.12
C GLY A 334 -30.88 -16.11 -8.33
N TYR A 335 -31.04 -16.11 -7.01
CA TYR A 335 -30.58 -14.99 -6.18
C TYR A 335 -29.07 -15.05 -5.91
N LEU A 336 -28.45 -13.88 -5.83
CA LEU A 336 -27.07 -13.68 -5.39
C LEU A 336 -27.01 -13.65 -3.87
N CYS A 337 -26.77 -14.82 -3.27
CA CYS A 337 -26.59 -14.96 -1.84
C CYS A 337 -25.32 -14.25 -1.37
N TRP A 338 -25.51 -13.22 -0.54
CA TRP A 338 -24.45 -12.50 0.12
C TRP A 338 -24.34 -13.00 1.56
N THR A 339 -23.26 -13.73 1.85
CA THR A 339 -22.95 -14.23 3.20
C THR A 339 -21.84 -13.38 3.82
N PRO A 340 -22.06 -12.72 4.97
CA PRO A 340 -21.01 -11.96 5.65
C PRO A 340 -19.92 -12.88 6.23
N SER A 341 -18.68 -12.42 6.12
CA SER A 341 -17.54 -12.92 6.90
C SER A 341 -17.59 -12.40 8.33
N LEU A 342 -18.06 -11.15 8.50
CA LEU A 342 -18.13 -10.45 9.78
C LEU A 342 -19.42 -9.64 9.88
N THR A 343 -20.01 -9.59 11.07
CA THR A 343 -21.21 -8.78 11.36
C THR A 343 -20.99 -7.92 12.58
N PHE A 344 -21.32 -6.63 12.46
CA PHE A 344 -21.28 -5.66 13.54
C PHE A 344 -22.69 -5.10 13.81
N SER A 345 -23.27 -5.49 14.94
CA SER A 345 -24.59 -4.97 15.37
C SER A 345 -24.55 -3.51 15.80
N SER A 346 -23.39 -3.03 16.27
CA SER A 346 -23.11 -1.63 16.56
C SER A 346 -21.62 -1.35 16.39
N VAL A 347 -21.29 -0.12 15.99
CA VAL A 347 -19.90 0.38 15.86
C VAL A 347 -19.76 1.56 16.81
N THR A 348 -19.42 1.27 18.06
CA THR A 348 -19.23 2.29 19.13
C THR A 348 -17.77 2.51 19.45
N ASP A 349 -16.93 1.50 19.23
CA ASP A 349 -15.49 1.52 19.48
C ASP A 349 -14.75 1.40 18.14
N PRO A 350 -14.28 2.53 17.56
CA PRO A 350 -13.64 2.53 16.25
C PRO A 350 -12.31 1.77 16.25
N THR A 351 -11.50 1.87 17.31
CA THR A 351 -10.21 1.18 17.39
C THR A 351 -10.41 -0.33 17.39
N ARG A 352 -11.30 -0.84 18.25
CA ARG A 352 -11.58 -2.28 18.31
C ARG A 352 -12.20 -2.82 17.01
N THR A 353 -13.05 -2.04 16.37
CA THR A 353 -13.68 -2.41 15.10
C THR A 353 -12.64 -2.50 13.98
N TYR A 354 -11.76 -1.51 13.90
CA TYR A 354 -10.64 -1.49 12.96
C TYR A 354 -9.72 -2.71 13.14
N GLU A 355 -9.27 -2.98 14.38
CA GLU A 355 -8.41 -4.14 14.67
C GLU A 355 -9.08 -5.47 14.32
N THR A 356 -10.39 -5.58 14.52
CA THR A 356 -11.16 -6.80 14.16
C THR A 356 -11.19 -7.00 12.64
N LEU A 357 -11.35 -5.92 11.88
CA LEU A 357 -11.35 -5.94 10.42
C LEU A 357 -9.98 -6.31 9.86
N VAL A 358 -8.91 -5.70 10.38
CA VAL A 358 -7.53 -6.00 9.97
C VAL A 358 -7.20 -7.47 10.21
N ARG A 359 -7.44 -7.99 11.42
CA ARG A 359 -7.19 -9.41 11.74
C ARG A 359 -7.94 -10.37 10.84
N ALA A 360 -9.19 -10.07 10.51
CA ALA A 360 -9.98 -10.92 9.63
C ALA A 360 -9.49 -10.83 8.18
N GLY A 361 -9.02 -9.66 7.74
CA GLY A 361 -8.48 -9.44 6.40
C GLY A 361 -7.17 -10.16 6.18
N GLU A 362 -6.30 -10.19 7.19
CA GLU A 362 -5.05 -10.96 7.20
C GLU A 362 -5.28 -12.49 7.12
N GLN A 363 -6.41 -12.96 7.66
CA GLN A 363 -6.74 -14.39 7.70
C GLN A 363 -7.52 -14.89 6.48
N GLN A 364 -8.12 -13.98 5.69
CA GLN A 364 -8.92 -14.35 4.53
C GLN A 364 -8.12 -14.21 3.23
N GLY A 365 -7.99 -15.32 2.48
CA GLY A 365 -7.43 -15.31 1.12
C GLY A 365 -8.35 -14.69 0.06
N SER A 366 -9.45 -14.06 0.46
CA SER A 366 -10.49 -13.49 -0.42
C SER A 366 -11.07 -12.22 0.21
N ALA A 367 -11.78 -11.40 -0.56
CA ALA A 367 -12.33 -10.15 -0.04
C ALA A 367 -13.30 -10.35 1.14
N LEU A 368 -13.09 -9.58 2.21
CA LEU A 368 -13.95 -9.58 3.40
C LEU A 368 -15.35 -9.09 3.06
N ARG A 369 -16.38 -9.83 3.48
CA ARG A 369 -17.78 -9.39 3.40
C ARG A 369 -18.21 -8.89 4.77
N VAL A 370 -18.18 -7.59 4.97
CA VAL A 370 -18.47 -6.95 6.26
C VAL A 370 -19.92 -6.49 6.27
N LEU A 371 -20.72 -6.98 7.21
CA LEU A 371 -22.08 -6.50 7.44
C LEU A 371 -22.10 -5.59 8.67
N VAL A 372 -22.68 -4.41 8.53
CA VAL A 372 -22.88 -3.49 9.65
C VAL A 372 -24.37 -3.20 9.77
N HIS A 373 -24.96 -3.33 10.95
CA HIS A 373 -26.35 -2.90 11.14
C HIS A 373 -26.44 -1.37 11.00
N SER A 374 -27.62 -0.82 10.72
CA SER A 374 -27.78 0.63 10.68
C SER A 374 -27.41 1.26 12.04
N GLN A 375 -26.54 2.26 11.98
CA GLN A 375 -26.02 3.01 13.10
C GLN A 375 -26.78 4.33 13.27
N SER A 376 -27.15 4.67 14.51
CA SER A 376 -27.74 5.97 14.86
C SER A 376 -26.74 7.12 14.80
N ALA A 377 -25.45 6.84 14.98
CA ALA A 377 -24.35 7.79 14.84
C ALA A 377 -23.27 7.23 13.90
N GLY A 378 -22.81 8.05 12.94
CA GLY A 378 -21.87 7.61 11.89
C GLY A 378 -20.40 7.81 12.21
N GLY A 379 -20.05 8.55 13.27
CA GLY A 379 -18.68 9.01 13.52
C GLY A 379 -17.65 7.88 13.71
N ALA A 380 -17.98 6.87 14.52
CA ALA A 380 -17.09 5.75 14.75
C ALA A 380 -16.90 4.90 13.48
N LEU A 381 -17.99 4.61 12.75
CA LEU A 381 -17.92 3.92 11.46
C LEU A 381 -17.11 4.71 10.43
N ALA A 382 -17.30 6.02 10.34
CA ALA A 382 -16.54 6.89 9.44
C ALA A 382 -15.04 6.89 9.79
N GLY A 383 -14.71 6.89 11.08
CA GLY A 383 -13.33 6.76 11.57
C GLY A 383 -12.70 5.44 11.14
N VAL A 384 -13.40 4.32 11.32
CA VAL A 384 -12.93 2.99 10.89
C VAL A 384 -12.71 2.93 9.39
N LEU A 385 -13.72 3.30 8.59
CA LEU A 385 -13.63 3.26 7.13
C LEU A 385 -12.56 4.24 6.61
N GLY A 386 -12.42 5.40 7.25
CA GLY A 386 -11.40 6.39 6.97
C GLY A 386 -9.99 5.87 7.24
N GLN A 387 -9.81 5.15 8.34
CA GLN A 387 -8.53 4.54 8.70
C GLN A 387 -8.16 3.43 7.71
N LEU A 388 -9.08 2.50 7.40
CA LEU A 388 -8.85 1.47 6.38
C LEU A 388 -8.50 2.07 5.00
N ALA A 389 -9.20 3.16 4.60
CA ALA A 389 -8.90 3.87 3.36
C ALA A 389 -7.52 4.56 3.37
N GLN A 390 -7.13 5.14 4.51
CA GLN A 390 -5.82 5.77 4.68
C GLN A 390 -4.70 4.75 4.63
N ASP A 391 -4.96 3.58 5.17
CA ASP A 391 -3.93 2.57 5.34
C ASP A 391 -3.80 1.66 4.09
N GLY A 392 -4.78 1.69 3.17
CA GLY A 392 -4.63 1.16 1.81
C GLY A 392 -5.63 0.08 1.40
N ASP A 393 -6.63 -0.21 2.22
CA ASP A 393 -7.64 -1.22 1.93
C ASP A 393 -8.60 -0.82 0.82
N THR A 394 -9.01 -1.82 0.03
CA THR A 394 -9.85 -1.59 -1.15
C THR A 394 -11.30 -1.92 -0.88
N PHE A 395 -12.18 -0.94 -1.05
CA PHE A 395 -13.61 -1.17 -1.02
C PHE A 395 -14.12 -1.59 -2.41
N LEU A 396 -14.55 -2.84 -2.53
CA LEU A 396 -15.06 -3.39 -3.77
C LEU A 396 -16.55 -3.07 -3.95
N PRO A 397 -16.96 -2.62 -5.15
CA PRO A 397 -18.36 -2.40 -5.45
C PRO A 397 -19.07 -3.75 -5.61
N ALA A 398 -20.28 -3.85 -5.09
CA ALA A 398 -21.09 -5.03 -5.31
C ALA A 398 -21.54 -5.14 -6.79
N ARG A 399 -21.18 -6.23 -7.46
CA ARG A 399 -21.58 -6.60 -8.82
C ARG A 399 -22.67 -7.66 -8.81
N GLU A 400 -23.58 -7.57 -9.78
CA GLU A 400 -24.68 -8.52 -10.02
C GLU A 400 -24.23 -9.71 -10.89
N THR A 401 -22.96 -10.12 -10.75
CA THR A 401 -22.37 -11.28 -11.40
C THR A 401 -21.80 -12.17 -10.30
N SER A 402 -22.00 -13.48 -10.41
CA SER A 402 -21.55 -14.48 -9.44
C SER A 402 -20.11 -14.22 -8.97
N TYR A 403 -19.89 -14.26 -7.66
CA TYR A 403 -18.58 -14.11 -7.02
C TYR A 403 -17.86 -15.43 -6.88
#